data_AF-A0A973RS90-F1
#
_entry.id   AF-A0A973RS90-F1
#
_cell.length_a   1.000
_cell.length_b   1.000
_cell.length_c   1.000
_cell.angle_alpha   90.00
_cell.angle_beta   90.00
_cell.angle_gamma   90.00
#
_symmetry.space_group_name_H-M   'P 1'
#
loop_
_entity.id
_entity.type
_entity.pdbx_description
1 polymer ?
#
loop_
_entity_poly.entity_id
_entity_poly.type
_entity_poly.pdbx_seq_one_letter_code
_entity_poly.pdbx_strand_id
1 'polypeptide(L)'
;MTLSAVHAPAPMKSGPVVYTDQQLLHVLIHLAQGENTLGRRTFEQRRRGTDPSAPLYERRFGSWNRALELAGLAVIEQPQQLQAATTKWTQEQLIAAIRQCLRETGSTTLAAYEAWRTDPADLKGDVPPATTIRFRMGSWSRATELACN
;
A
#
# COMPACT_ATOMS: atom_id res chain seq x y z
N MET A 1 8.52 31.37 22.19
CA MET A 1 9.19 30.06 22.27
C MET A 1 8.14 29.04 22.70
N THR A 2 7.49 28.37 21.74
CA THR A 2 6.40 27.43 22.03
C THR A 2 6.99 26.08 22.45
N LEU A 3 6.79 25.74 23.72
CA LEU A 3 7.12 24.46 24.34
C LEU A 3 6.34 23.34 23.64
N SER A 4 7.03 22.50 22.88
CA SER A 4 6.49 21.23 22.38
C SER A 4 6.21 20.32 23.58
N ALA A 5 4.94 20.06 23.84
CA ALA A 5 4.48 19.13 24.87
C ALA A 5 4.99 17.72 24.55
N VAL A 6 5.99 17.27 25.32
CA VAL A 6 6.47 15.89 25.34
C VAL A 6 5.35 15.03 25.91
N HIS A 7 4.67 14.27 25.05
CA HIS A 7 3.72 13.25 25.45
C HIS A 7 4.47 12.10 26.13
N ALA A 8 4.48 12.09 27.47
CA ALA A 8 4.97 10.98 28.26
C ALA A 8 3.81 9.99 28.52
N PRO A 9 3.87 8.73 28.07
CA PRO A 9 2.90 7.74 28.49
C PRO A 9 3.33 7.08 29.82
N ALA A 10 2.35 6.96 30.72
CA ALA A 10 2.43 6.36 32.04
C ALA A 10 2.71 4.83 32.01
N PRO A 11 3.24 4.23 33.09
CA PRO A 11 3.55 2.80 33.12
C PRO A 11 2.27 1.99 33.34
N MET A 12 1.94 1.07 32.44
CA MET A 12 0.79 0.17 32.61
C MET A 12 1.14 -1.29 32.31
N LYS A 13 0.60 -2.14 33.19
CA LYS A 13 0.96 -3.52 33.56
C LYS A 13 0.78 -4.59 32.46
N SER A 14 1.49 -5.70 32.65
CA SER A 14 1.53 -6.92 31.83
C SER A 14 0.15 -7.56 31.57
N GLY A 15 -0.25 -7.59 30.29
CA GLY A 15 -1.40 -8.27 29.65
C GLY A 15 -1.10 -8.38 28.14
N PRO A 16 -1.89 -9.11 27.30
CA PRO A 16 -1.50 -9.50 25.94
C PRO A 16 -0.97 -8.30 25.16
N VAL A 17 0.30 -8.36 24.73
CA VAL A 17 1.11 -7.18 24.38
C VAL A 17 0.40 -6.27 23.37
N VAL A 18 -0.26 -5.23 23.88
CA VAL A 18 -0.96 -4.23 23.06
C VAL A 18 0.10 -3.24 22.59
N TYR A 19 0.57 -3.41 21.36
CA TYR A 19 1.45 -2.43 20.74
C TYR A 19 0.67 -1.18 20.34
N THR A 20 1.10 -0.04 20.85
CA THR A 20 0.65 1.28 20.35
C THR A 20 1.29 1.56 19.00
N ASP A 21 0.65 2.41 18.20
CA ASP A 21 1.16 2.75 16.86
C ASP A 21 2.55 3.37 16.94
N GLN A 22 2.82 4.22 17.94
CA GLN A 22 4.16 4.77 18.18
C GLN A 22 5.19 3.70 18.55
N GLN A 23 4.83 2.71 19.37
CA GLN A 23 5.75 1.61 19.71
C GLN A 23 6.10 0.78 18.48
N LEU A 24 5.11 0.49 17.62
CA LEU A 24 5.34 -0.21 16.35
C LEU A 24 6.33 0.58 15.48
N LEU A 25 6.08 1.87 15.26
CA LEU A 25 6.99 2.71 14.46
C LEU A 25 8.39 2.79 15.07
N HIS A 26 8.49 2.88 16.39
CA HIS A 26 9.78 2.95 17.08
C HIS A 26 10.58 1.65 16.95
N VAL A 27 9.91 0.49 16.94
CA VAL A 27 10.56 -0.80 16.64
C VAL A 27 11.11 -0.81 15.22
N LEU A 28 10.39 -0.29 14.22
CA LEU A 28 10.92 -0.17 12.85
C LEU A 28 12.16 0.72 12.79
N ILE A 29 12.13 1.89 13.42
CA ILE A 29 13.27 2.82 13.47
C ILE A 29 14.46 2.17 14.19
N HIS A 30 14.22 1.48 15.29
CA HIS A 30 15.26 0.80 16.06
C HIS A 30 15.90 -0.35 15.25
N LEU A 31 15.08 -1.18 14.60
CA LEU A 31 15.55 -2.29 13.78
C LEU A 31 16.22 -1.84 12.47
N ALA A 32 15.93 -0.62 12.00
CA ALA A 32 16.66 0.01 10.91
C ALA A 32 18.12 0.33 11.29
N GLN A 33 18.48 0.40 12.58
CA GLN A 33 19.86 0.61 13.06
C GLN A 33 20.58 1.82 12.43
N GLY A 34 19.83 2.88 12.10
CA GLY A 34 20.36 4.07 11.44
C GLY A 34 20.44 3.99 9.91
N GLU A 35 20.01 2.87 9.31
CA GLU A 35 19.78 2.79 7.88
C GLU A 35 18.50 3.55 7.50
N ASN A 36 18.50 4.20 6.34
CA ASN A 36 17.32 4.89 5.84
C ASN A 36 16.30 3.91 5.22
N THR A 37 16.61 2.61 5.13
CA THR A 37 15.72 1.60 4.51
C THR A 37 15.62 0.36 5.39
N LEU A 38 14.43 -0.20 5.54
CA LEU A 38 14.23 -1.47 6.24
C LEU A 38 13.37 -2.42 5.40
N GLY A 39 14.03 -3.36 4.72
CA GLY A 39 13.34 -4.40 3.96
C GLY A 39 12.65 -5.41 4.87
N ARG A 40 11.52 -5.98 4.40
CA ARG A 40 10.74 -6.99 5.16
C ARG A 40 11.60 -8.19 5.58
N ARG A 41 12.52 -8.64 4.72
CA ARG A 41 13.45 -9.74 5.03
C ARG A 41 14.43 -9.37 6.14
N THR A 42 15.00 -8.17 6.08
CA THR A 42 15.91 -7.64 7.11
C THR A 42 15.19 -7.47 8.43
N PHE A 43 13.96 -6.96 8.41
CA PHE A 43 13.10 -6.87 9.60
C PHE A 43 12.88 -8.25 10.23
N GLU A 44 12.44 -9.24 9.46
CA GLU A 44 12.20 -10.61 9.98
C GLU A 44 13.48 -11.28 10.49
N GLN A 45 14.65 -10.94 9.93
CA GLN A 45 15.94 -11.42 10.43
C GLN A 45 16.37 -10.75 11.73
N ARG A 46 16.08 -9.45 11.89
CA ARG A 46 16.51 -8.67 13.07
C ARG A 46 15.52 -8.74 14.22
N ARG A 47 14.23 -9.00 13.94
CA ARG A 47 13.20 -9.11 14.97
C ARG A 47 13.47 -10.31 15.87
N ARG A 48 13.27 -10.15 17.17
CA ARG A 48 13.29 -11.22 18.17
C ARG A 48 11.88 -11.77 18.36
N GLY A 49 11.75 -12.92 19.03
CA GLY A 49 10.44 -13.55 19.26
C GLY A 49 9.45 -12.68 20.07
N THR A 50 9.96 -11.70 20.82
CA THR A 50 9.15 -10.71 21.56
C THR A 50 8.70 -9.54 20.69
N ASP A 51 9.32 -9.30 19.53
CA ASP A 51 8.99 -8.17 18.67
C ASP A 51 7.70 -8.39 17.87
N PRO A 52 6.97 -7.31 17.51
CA PRO A 52 5.78 -7.38 16.66
C PRO A 52 6.09 -8.02 15.30
N SER A 53 5.16 -8.82 14.78
CA SER A 53 5.32 -9.47 13.47
C SER A 53 4.99 -8.51 12.32
N ALA A 54 5.61 -8.67 11.15
CA ALA A 54 5.29 -7.87 9.96
C ALA A 54 3.79 -7.76 9.63
N PRO A 55 2.97 -8.84 9.69
CA PRO A 55 1.53 -8.74 9.44
C PRO A 55 0.76 -7.88 10.45
N LEU A 56 1.29 -7.61 11.65
CA LEU A 56 0.67 -6.68 12.59
C LEU A 56 0.73 -5.24 12.05
N TYR A 57 1.84 -4.86 11.43
CA TYR A 57 2.00 -3.54 10.80
C TYR A 57 1.06 -3.35 9.61
N GLU A 58 0.92 -4.37 8.77
CA GLU A 58 -0.02 -4.35 7.65
C GLU A 58 -1.46 -4.16 8.13
N ARG A 59 -1.87 -4.84 9.22
CA ARG A 59 -3.22 -4.69 9.79
C ARG A 59 -3.45 -3.33 10.47
N ARG A 60 -2.43 -2.76 11.11
CA ARG A 60 -2.54 -1.50 11.86
C ARG A 60 -2.44 -0.27 10.97
N PHE A 61 -1.50 -0.28 10.02
CA PHE A 61 -1.20 0.87 9.15
C PHE A 61 -1.72 0.69 7.72
N GLY A 62 -2.37 -0.44 7.41
CA GLY A 62 -2.90 -0.77 6.10
C GLY A 62 -1.87 -1.41 5.15
N SER A 63 -0.59 -1.05 5.27
CA SER A 63 0.50 -1.72 4.55
C SER A 63 1.85 -1.58 5.26
N TRP A 64 2.75 -2.50 4.98
CA TRP A 64 4.14 -2.44 5.45
C TRP A 64 4.85 -1.16 5.00
N ASN A 65 4.68 -0.80 3.72
CA ASN A 65 5.24 0.44 3.19
C ASN A 65 4.70 1.66 3.92
N ARG A 66 3.40 1.69 4.23
CA ARG A 66 2.79 2.78 5.00
C ARG A 66 3.39 2.89 6.39
N ALA A 67 3.68 1.76 7.03
CA ALA A 67 4.36 1.74 8.32
C ALA A 67 5.81 2.29 8.23
N LEU A 68 6.54 1.96 7.17
CA LEU A 68 7.88 2.53 6.91
C LEU A 68 7.82 4.04 6.66
N GLU A 69 6.87 4.52 5.85
CA GLU A 69 6.65 5.95 5.61
C GLU A 69 6.40 6.71 6.91
N LEU A 70 5.51 6.19 7.76
CA LEU A 70 5.20 6.79 9.06
C LEU A 70 6.39 6.72 10.05
N ALA A 71 7.27 5.73 9.89
CA ALA A 71 8.52 5.60 10.62
C ALA A 71 9.63 6.51 10.06
N GLY A 72 9.39 7.23 8.96
CA GLY A 72 10.40 8.06 8.30
C GLY A 72 11.47 7.25 7.57
N LEU A 73 11.20 5.98 7.27
CA LEU A 73 12.10 5.09 6.54
C LEU A 73 11.72 5.09 5.06
N ALA A 74 12.73 5.09 4.19
CA ALA A 74 12.57 4.90 2.77
C ALA A 74 11.99 3.50 2.49
N VAL A 75 10.89 3.50 1.76
CA VAL A 75 10.23 2.29 1.29
C VAL A 75 11.11 1.60 0.26
N ILE A 76 11.44 0.33 0.50
CA ILE A 76 12.02 -0.50 -0.55
C ILE A 76 10.86 -0.93 -1.44
N GLU A 77 10.53 -0.06 -2.40
CA GLU A 77 9.61 -0.43 -3.45
C GLU A 77 10.25 -1.56 -4.26
N GLN A 78 9.50 -2.65 -4.44
CA GLN A 78 9.93 -3.67 -5.40
C GLN A 78 10.07 -2.97 -6.76
N PRO A 79 11.17 -3.15 -7.49
CA PRO A 79 11.30 -2.54 -8.81
C PRO A 79 10.07 -2.92 -9.64
N GLN A 80 9.46 -1.93 -10.30
CA GLN A 80 8.20 -2.07 -11.03
C GLN A 80 8.18 -3.32 -11.95
N GLN A 81 9.35 -3.66 -12.50
CA GLN A 81 9.57 -4.84 -13.33
C GLN A 81 9.33 -6.18 -12.60
N LEU A 82 9.68 -6.29 -11.32
CA LEU A 82 9.39 -7.50 -10.53
C LEU A 82 7.95 -7.53 -10.05
N GLN A 83 7.33 -6.37 -9.78
CA GLN A 83 5.91 -6.30 -9.41
C GLN A 83 5.00 -6.89 -10.50
N ALA A 84 5.37 -6.68 -11.76
CA ALA A 84 4.69 -7.27 -12.92
C ALA A 84 4.79 -8.80 -12.97
N ALA A 85 5.88 -9.39 -12.45
CA ALA A 85 6.06 -10.82 -12.40
C ALA A 85 5.30 -11.48 -11.23
N THR A 86 5.08 -10.75 -10.12
CA THR A 86 4.37 -11.29 -8.93
C THR A 86 2.87 -11.00 -8.95
N THR A 87 2.41 -10.00 -9.71
CA THR A 87 1.02 -9.55 -9.71
C THR A 87 0.40 -9.80 -11.08
N LYS A 88 -0.82 -10.37 -11.08
CA LYS A 88 -1.57 -10.69 -12.29
C LYS A 88 -1.80 -9.49 -13.24
N TRP A 89 -1.87 -8.27 -12.71
CA TRP A 89 -2.03 -7.03 -13.49
C TRP A 89 -0.99 -5.98 -13.12
N THR A 90 -0.27 -5.46 -14.11
CA THR A 90 0.70 -4.36 -13.94
C THR A 90 -0.01 -3.00 -13.90
N GLN A 91 0.63 -1.98 -13.33
CA GLN A 91 0.10 -0.60 -13.37
C GLN A 91 -0.25 -0.16 -14.80
N GLU A 92 0.60 -0.50 -15.78
CA GLU A 92 0.37 -0.18 -17.18
C GLU A 92 -0.88 -0.87 -17.74
N GLN A 93 -1.11 -2.13 -17.38
CA GLN A 93 -2.33 -2.85 -17.76
C GLN A 93 -3.59 -2.24 -17.13
N LEU A 94 -3.51 -1.81 -15.87
CA LEU A 94 -4.61 -1.10 -15.21
C LEU A 94 -4.95 0.21 -15.93
N ILE A 95 -3.94 1.01 -16.29
CA ILE A 95 -4.11 2.27 -17.03
C ILE A 95 -4.62 2.01 -18.46
N ALA A 96 -4.09 0.98 -19.13
CA ALA A 96 -4.52 0.60 -20.47
C ALA A 96 -6.00 0.23 -20.52
N ALA A 97 -6.49 -0.51 -19.52
CA ALA A 97 -7.92 -0.85 -19.40
C ALA A 97 -8.80 0.40 -19.26
N ILE A 98 -8.40 1.37 -18.44
CA ILE A 98 -9.15 2.63 -18.27
C ILE A 98 -9.13 3.45 -19.58
N ARG A 99 -7.98 3.51 -20.26
CA ARG A 99 -7.87 4.17 -21.58
C ARG A 99 -8.76 3.52 -22.63
N GLN A 100 -8.91 2.20 -22.59
CA GLN A 100 -9.76 1.47 -23.52
C GLN A 100 -11.25 1.78 -23.25
N CYS A 101 -11.65 1.74 -21.97
CA CYS A 101 -12.99 2.17 -21.56
C CYS A 101 -13.30 3.61 -21.99
N LEU A 102 -12.35 4.54 -21.83
CA LEU A 102 -12.50 5.92 -22.26
C LEU A 102 -12.72 6.04 -23.77
N ARG A 103 -12.00 5.27 -24.60
CA ARG A 103 -12.17 5.31 -26.06
C ARG A 103 -13.53 4.79 -26.51
N GLU A 104 -14.06 3.78 -25.82
CA GLU A 104 -15.30 3.12 -26.23
C GLU A 104 -16.55 3.79 -25.64
N THR A 105 -16.50 4.22 -24.39
CA THR A 105 -17.66 4.82 -23.69
C THR A 105 -17.59 6.34 -23.59
N GLY A 106 -16.43 6.95 -23.82
CA GLY A 106 -16.20 8.38 -23.55
C GLY A 106 -16.20 8.73 -22.06
N SER A 107 -16.30 7.75 -21.15
CA SER A 107 -16.42 7.98 -19.71
C SER A 107 -15.45 7.11 -18.93
N THR A 108 -14.76 7.71 -17.96
CA THR A 108 -13.87 7.02 -17.03
C THR A 108 -14.52 6.81 -15.66
N THR A 109 -15.84 6.98 -15.56
CA THR A 109 -16.55 6.75 -14.30
C THR A 109 -16.51 5.27 -13.93
N LEU A 110 -16.56 4.99 -12.63
CA LEU A 110 -16.56 3.62 -12.11
C LEU A 110 -17.69 2.78 -12.74
N ALA A 111 -18.90 3.35 -12.76
CA ALA A 111 -20.08 2.70 -13.32
C ALA A 111 -19.95 2.44 -14.83
N ALA A 112 -19.42 3.40 -15.60
CA ALA A 112 -19.17 3.20 -17.02
C ALA A 112 -18.14 2.10 -17.27
N TYR A 113 -17.06 2.07 -16.48
CA TYR A 113 -16.04 1.02 -16.57
C TYR A 113 -16.58 -0.37 -16.19
N GLU A 114 -17.39 -0.47 -15.14
CA GLU A 114 -17.99 -1.75 -14.74
C GLU A 114 -19.05 -2.24 -15.72
N ALA A 115 -19.81 -1.34 -16.33
CA ALA A 115 -20.72 -1.68 -17.42
C ALA A 115 -19.93 -2.15 -18.66
N TRP A 116 -18.90 -1.40 -19.05
CA TRP A 116 -18.04 -1.68 -20.20
C TRP A 116 -17.29 -3.01 -20.08
N ARG A 117 -16.79 -3.38 -18.89
CA ARG A 117 -16.10 -4.67 -18.69
C ARG A 117 -17.06 -5.88 -18.69
N THR A 118 -18.33 -5.65 -18.35
CA THR A 118 -19.36 -6.70 -18.23
C THR A 118 -20.17 -6.79 -19.52
N ASP A 119 -19.86 -5.94 -20.49
CA ASP A 119 -20.51 -5.92 -21.78
C ASP A 119 -20.27 -7.27 -22.50
N PRO A 120 -21.34 -8.02 -22.82
CA PRO A 120 -21.21 -9.33 -23.41
C PRO A 120 -20.89 -9.28 -24.92
N ALA A 121 -20.95 -8.11 -25.56
CA ALA A 121 -20.68 -7.97 -26.99
C ALA A 121 -19.18 -7.95 -27.31
N ASP A 122 -18.34 -7.60 -26.34
CA ASP A 122 -16.88 -7.61 -26.48
C ASP A 122 -16.29 -8.47 -25.36
N LEU A 123 -15.92 -9.71 -25.68
CA LEU A 123 -15.14 -10.58 -24.78
C LEU A 123 -13.73 -9.99 -24.61
N LYS A 124 -13.63 -8.88 -23.90
CA LYS A 124 -12.38 -8.25 -23.52
C LYS A 124 -11.67 -9.22 -22.60
N GLY A 125 -10.60 -9.84 -23.09
CA GLY A 125 -9.80 -10.78 -22.31
C GLY A 125 -9.40 -10.19 -20.96
N ASP A 126 -9.21 -11.05 -19.95
CA ASP A 126 -8.82 -10.77 -18.55
C ASP A 126 -8.64 -9.29 -18.13
N VAL A 127 -9.74 -8.53 -18.14
CA VAL A 127 -9.76 -7.10 -17.75
C VAL A 127 -9.79 -6.98 -16.22
N PRO A 128 -8.93 -6.14 -15.62
CA PRO A 128 -8.90 -5.97 -14.17
C PRO A 128 -10.20 -5.36 -13.63
N PRO A 129 -10.72 -5.85 -12.49
CA PRO A 129 -11.82 -5.21 -11.79
C PRO A 129 -11.50 -3.79 -11.37
N ALA A 130 -12.53 -2.94 -11.31
CA ALA A 130 -12.38 -1.58 -10.83
C ALA A 130 -11.90 -1.53 -9.37
N THR A 131 -12.25 -2.54 -8.58
CA THR A 131 -11.75 -2.74 -7.21
C THR A 131 -10.24 -2.99 -7.18
N THR A 132 -9.73 -3.82 -8.08
CA THR A 132 -8.28 -4.07 -8.23
C THR A 132 -7.54 -2.81 -8.62
N ILE A 133 -8.08 -2.04 -9.59
CA ILE A 133 -7.53 -0.74 -9.99
C ILE A 133 -7.47 0.20 -8.80
N ARG A 134 -8.58 0.36 -8.06
CA ARG A 134 -8.65 1.28 -6.91
C ARG A 134 -7.68 0.88 -5.80
N PHE A 135 -7.57 -0.42 -5.49
CA PHE A 135 -6.66 -0.91 -4.46
C PHE A 135 -5.19 -0.70 -4.86
N ARG A 136 -4.85 -0.92 -6.13
CA ARG A 136 -3.47 -0.79 -6.64
C ARG A 136 -3.04 0.65 -6.86
N MET A 137 -3.94 1.49 -7.37
CA MET A 137 -3.66 2.90 -7.69
C MET A 137 -3.90 3.83 -6.49
N GLY A 138 -4.37 3.29 -5.36
CA GLY A 138 -4.76 4.02 -4.15
C GLY A 138 -6.09 4.79 -4.29
N SER A 139 -6.38 5.32 -5.49
CA SER A 139 -7.63 5.99 -5.82
C SER A 139 -8.00 5.82 -7.28
N TRP A 140 -9.29 5.72 -7.57
CA TRP A 140 -9.83 5.69 -8.93
C TRP A 140 -9.50 6.98 -9.68
N SER A 141 -9.66 8.14 -9.03
CA SER A 141 -9.39 9.45 -9.65
C SER A 141 -7.94 9.59 -10.11
N ARG A 142 -6.99 9.03 -9.34
CA ARG A 142 -5.57 9.01 -9.71
C ARG A 142 -5.33 8.10 -10.92
N ALA A 143 -6.04 6.98 -11.01
CA ALA A 143 -5.94 6.07 -12.14
C ALA A 143 -6.50 6.70 -13.43
N THR A 144 -7.63 7.42 -13.34
CA THR A 144 -8.23 8.11 -14.49
C THR A 144 -7.40 9.30 -14.95
N GLU A 145 -6.77 10.04 -14.03
CA GLU A 145 -5.86 11.14 -14.35
C GLU A 145 -4.67 10.64 -15.17
N LEU A 146 -4.02 9.55 -14.74
CA LEU A 146 -2.93 8.90 -15.48
C LEU A 146 -3.37 8.29 -16.82
N ALA A 147 -4.64 7.94 -16.96
CA ALA A 147 -5.19 7.44 -18.21
C ALA A 147 -5.43 8.57 -19.22
N CYS A 148 -5.86 9.74 -18.76
CA CYS A 148 -6.13 10.92 -19.59
C CYS A 148 -4.87 11.72 -19.94
N ASN A 149 -3.84 11.65 -19.11
CA ASN A 149 -2.52 12.24 -19.37
C ASN A 149 -1.68 11.35 -20.31
#